data_AF-A0A8J5JLD0-F1
#
_entry.id   AF-A0A8J5JLD0-F1
#
_cell.length_a   1.000
_cell.length_b   1.000
_cell.length_c   1.000
_cell.angle_alpha   90.00
_cell.angle_beta   90.00
_cell.angle_gamma   90.00
#
_symmetry.space_group_name_H-M   'P 1'
#
loop_
_entity.id
_entity.type
_entity.pdbx_description
1 polymer ?
#
loop_
_entity_poly.entity_id
_entity_poly.type
_entity_poly.pdbx_seq_one_letter_code
_entity_poly.pdbx_strand_id
1 'polypeptide(L)'
;MNERWCVYLLVIVTNITFVYYLGLLDGALAPVSIPKPCGIACSVEESPHFLIHTPGCVIPDFDPLDPTISKYRTTENKTVVCSTRRPLTETQGLLLVVYKERAVDYGVTWESLNCSYRGIKRIQQNPVKLHEVIPIKEESAIVDEDGILVTCQEETNGTNTVYKNVHYFVQPRVVRDKRKKFQEDHGERRPRQDPLSVIVMGTDAVSRGNLRRHMPETFDYLKKSLGAIDLHGFNKVADNTDPNMIAALMGLTEKEFKNHPCVPNKMSKFDDCPLIWKNYSENGYATAYGEDSPWMGLFHYNRAGYVKQPTDYYNRASFLISEREISHNAGLGKSNGRYCQGSKLSASVVHDYSLLVADALKDIPYFGFYWTASLSHDYLTMAKAVDRPSLWYLQQLHSRGYLDHTILFFISDHGQRWGDFRSTYAGMLEERLPYVMIVFPPWFKDQYPEAWANLHTNTRRLTSTFDIHVTLRDILTQAYTDLSTA
;
A
#
# COMPACT_ATOMS: atom_id res chain seq x y z
N MET A 1 83.37 -24.84 -50.25
CA MET A 1 82.48 -24.30 -49.19
C MET A 1 81.15 -25.02 -49.33
N ASN A 2 80.77 -25.76 -48.29
CA ASN A 2 79.84 -26.89 -48.35
C ASN A 2 78.37 -26.45 -48.48
N GLU A 3 77.72 -26.84 -49.59
CA GLU A 3 76.27 -26.70 -49.83
C GLU A 3 75.39 -27.33 -48.73
N ARG A 4 75.95 -28.26 -47.94
CA ARG A 4 75.29 -28.85 -46.78
C ARG A 4 74.95 -27.83 -45.70
N TRP A 5 75.77 -26.79 -45.49
CA TRP A 5 75.50 -25.79 -44.46
C TRP A 5 74.29 -24.91 -44.75
N CYS A 6 74.01 -24.62 -46.03
CA CYS A 6 72.83 -23.83 -46.43
C CYS A 6 71.52 -24.58 -46.15
N VAL A 7 71.49 -25.90 -46.34
CA VAL A 7 70.30 -26.71 -46.05
C VAL A 7 70.01 -26.77 -44.56
N TYR A 8 71.04 -26.95 -43.72
CA TYR A 8 70.87 -26.92 -42.26
C TYR A 8 70.39 -25.57 -41.75
N LEU A 9 70.92 -24.46 -42.30
CA LEU A 9 70.47 -23.12 -41.93
C LEU A 9 69.00 -22.87 -42.35
N LEU A 10 68.60 -23.35 -43.53
CA LEU A 10 67.21 -23.21 -44.00
C LEU A 10 66.23 -23.98 -43.13
N VAL A 11 66.59 -25.20 -42.70
CA VAL A 11 65.78 -26.04 -41.81
C VAL A 11 65.69 -25.43 -40.40
N ILE A 12 66.78 -24.86 -39.89
CA ILE A 12 66.77 -24.21 -38.58
C ILE A 12 65.91 -22.95 -38.61
N VAL A 13 66.05 -22.10 -39.64
CA VAL A 13 65.26 -20.87 -39.77
C VAL A 13 63.78 -21.17 -39.95
N THR A 14 63.42 -22.18 -40.75
CA THR A 14 62.00 -22.60 -40.92
C THR A 14 61.40 -23.20 -39.66
N ASN A 15 62.16 -23.95 -38.86
CA ASN A 15 61.68 -24.45 -37.58
C ASN A 15 61.51 -23.33 -36.55
N ILE A 16 62.43 -22.37 -36.49
CA ILE A 16 62.33 -21.22 -35.58
C ILE A 16 61.13 -20.34 -35.94
N THR A 17 60.91 -20.06 -37.23
CA THR A 17 59.73 -19.28 -37.65
C THR A 17 58.42 -20.03 -37.41
N PHE A 18 58.38 -21.35 -37.58
CA PHE A 18 57.20 -22.15 -37.27
C PHE A 18 56.88 -22.19 -35.77
N VAL A 19 57.90 -22.35 -34.91
CA VAL A 19 57.73 -22.31 -33.45
C VAL A 19 57.30 -20.91 -32.98
N TYR A 20 57.82 -19.84 -33.58
CA TYR A 20 57.41 -18.47 -33.26
C TYR A 20 55.96 -18.19 -33.71
N TYR A 21 55.56 -18.73 -34.87
CA TYR A 21 54.19 -18.62 -35.37
C TYR A 21 53.19 -19.41 -34.51
N LEU A 22 53.58 -20.59 -34.01
CA LEU A 22 52.79 -21.36 -33.04
C LEU A 22 52.70 -20.65 -31.68
N GLY A 23 53.78 -20.04 -31.20
CA GLY A 23 53.77 -19.23 -29.96
C GLY A 23 52.88 -17.98 -30.05
N LEU A 24 52.80 -17.36 -31.24
CA LEU A 24 51.86 -16.26 -31.51
C LEU A 24 50.39 -16.72 -31.57
N LEU A 25 50.13 -17.95 -32.05
CA LEU A 25 48.79 -18.55 -32.04
C LEU A 25 48.33 -18.94 -30.64
N ASP A 26 49.23 -19.46 -29.79
CA ASP A 26 48.93 -19.75 -28.37
C ASP A 26 48.74 -18.48 -27.55
N GLY A 27 49.50 -17.40 -27.83
CA GLY A 27 49.34 -16.11 -27.17
C GLY A 27 48.06 -15.35 -27.55
N ALA A 28 47.45 -15.68 -28.70
CA ALA A 28 46.17 -15.14 -29.16
C ALA A 28 44.95 -15.94 -28.69
N LEU A 29 45.18 -17.07 -28.02
CA LEU A 29 44.16 -17.93 -27.42
C LEU A 29 44.35 -17.97 -25.90
N ALA A 30 44.33 -16.81 -25.26
CA ALA A 30 43.90 -16.79 -23.87
C ALA A 30 42.53 -17.50 -23.83
N PRO A 31 42.30 -18.49 -22.94
CA PRO A 31 40.97 -19.04 -22.78
C PRO A 31 40.10 -17.86 -22.38
N VAL A 32 39.27 -17.38 -23.30
CA VAL A 32 38.12 -16.58 -22.95
C VAL A 32 37.40 -17.45 -21.94
N SER A 33 37.46 -17.06 -20.67
CA SER A 33 36.61 -17.66 -19.67
C SER A 33 35.21 -17.39 -20.19
N ILE A 34 34.60 -18.40 -20.83
CA ILE A 34 33.18 -18.36 -21.12
C ILE A 34 32.58 -18.14 -19.74
N PRO A 35 31.97 -16.97 -19.46
CA PRO A 35 31.28 -16.79 -18.20
C PRO A 35 30.34 -17.99 -18.13
N LYS A 36 30.34 -18.72 -17.01
CA LYS A 36 29.29 -19.70 -16.74
C LYS A 36 27.98 -19.06 -17.20
N PRO A 37 27.10 -19.75 -17.96
CA PRO A 37 25.84 -19.16 -18.37
C PRO A 37 25.08 -18.81 -17.10
N CYS A 38 25.27 -17.58 -16.66
CA CYS A 38 24.42 -16.93 -15.70
C CYS A 38 23.07 -16.94 -16.41
N GLY A 39 22.07 -17.56 -15.79
CA GLY A 39 20.74 -17.63 -16.37
C GLY A 39 20.14 -16.24 -16.57
N ILE A 40 18.82 -16.13 -16.47
CA ILE A 40 18.07 -14.87 -16.56
C ILE A 40 18.56 -13.78 -15.56
N ALA A 41 19.49 -14.10 -14.66
CA ALA A 41 20.17 -13.17 -13.77
C ALA A 41 21.12 -12.16 -14.46
N CYS A 42 21.66 -12.45 -15.65
CA CYS A 42 22.64 -11.56 -16.31
C CYS A 42 22.11 -10.79 -17.53
N SER A 43 20.80 -10.83 -17.78
CA SER A 43 20.18 -10.20 -18.94
C SER A 43 19.56 -8.83 -18.66
N VAL A 44 19.86 -8.23 -17.51
CA VAL A 44 19.46 -6.85 -17.18
C VAL A 44 20.61 -5.92 -17.55
N GLU A 45 20.45 -5.15 -18.61
CA GLU A 45 21.37 -4.06 -18.92
C GLU A 45 20.90 -2.81 -18.17
N GLU A 46 21.72 -2.29 -17.25
CA GLU A 46 21.44 -1.01 -16.61
C GLU A 46 21.55 0.11 -17.65
N SER A 47 20.40 0.56 -18.14
CA SER A 47 20.30 1.70 -19.05
C SER A 47 19.53 2.83 -18.37
N PRO A 48 20.02 4.08 -18.40
CA PRO A 48 19.31 5.23 -17.86
C PRO A 48 18.01 5.54 -18.61
N HIS A 49 17.75 4.87 -19.75
CA HIS A 49 16.58 5.10 -20.59
C HIS A 49 15.44 4.09 -20.37
N PHE A 50 15.67 3.01 -19.61
CA PHE A 50 14.70 1.94 -19.44
C PHE A 50 14.49 1.59 -17.96
N LEU A 51 13.21 1.41 -17.58
CA LEU A 51 12.84 0.82 -16.29
C LEU A 51 13.22 -0.66 -16.29
N ILE A 52 12.90 -1.36 -17.39
CA ILE A 52 13.20 -2.76 -17.65
C ILE A 52 13.82 -2.88 -19.05
N HIS A 53 14.98 -3.51 -19.13
CA HIS A 53 15.62 -3.86 -20.40
C HIS A 53 16.07 -5.32 -20.32
N THR A 54 15.21 -6.22 -20.81
CA THR A 54 15.43 -7.66 -20.81
C THR A 54 15.08 -8.25 -22.19
N PRO A 55 15.60 -9.42 -22.58
CA PRO A 55 15.38 -10.03 -23.90
C PRO A 55 13.92 -10.25 -24.33
N GLY A 56 12.94 -10.17 -23.41
CA GLY A 56 11.51 -10.31 -23.71
C GLY A 56 10.64 -9.15 -23.26
N CYS A 57 11.18 -8.16 -22.54
CA CYS A 57 10.43 -7.03 -22.03
C CYS A 57 11.30 -5.78 -21.99
N VAL A 58 10.83 -4.72 -22.65
CA VAL A 58 11.46 -3.41 -22.67
C VAL A 58 10.43 -2.38 -22.23
N ILE A 59 10.68 -1.71 -21.12
CA ILE A 59 9.83 -0.66 -20.58
C ILE A 59 10.68 0.62 -20.48
N PRO A 60 10.35 1.69 -21.22
CA PRO A 60 11.09 2.94 -21.16
C PRO A 60 10.90 3.64 -19.80
N ASP A 61 11.95 4.29 -19.30
CA ASP A 61 11.86 5.22 -18.16
C ASP A 61 11.47 6.60 -18.68
N PHE A 62 10.16 6.76 -18.92
CA PHE A 62 9.60 8.03 -19.35
C PHE A 62 9.69 9.06 -18.22
N ASP A 63 10.30 10.22 -18.49
CA ASP A 63 10.47 11.27 -17.48
C ASP A 63 9.10 11.79 -16.98
N PRO A 64 8.78 11.66 -15.68
CA PRO A 64 7.59 12.27 -15.10
C PRO A 64 7.65 13.80 -15.03
N LEU A 65 8.64 14.45 -15.64
CA LEU A 65 8.68 15.88 -15.91
C LEU A 65 9.01 16.18 -17.39
N ASP A 66 8.65 15.29 -18.31
CA ASP A 66 8.81 15.49 -19.76
C ASP A 66 7.92 16.64 -20.29
N PRO A 67 8.46 17.64 -21.03
CA PRO A 67 7.73 18.82 -21.51
C PRO A 67 6.42 18.52 -22.26
N THR A 68 6.31 17.38 -22.94
CA THR A 68 5.12 16.97 -23.70
C THR A 68 3.88 16.79 -22.84
N ILE A 69 4.05 16.56 -21.53
CA ILE A 69 2.97 16.39 -20.55
C ILE A 69 2.94 17.50 -19.50
N SER A 70 3.57 18.63 -19.78
CA SER A 70 3.58 19.82 -18.90
C SER A 70 2.19 20.28 -18.47
N LYS A 71 1.18 20.22 -19.35
CA LYS A 71 -0.22 20.58 -19.04
C LYS A 71 -0.84 19.75 -17.90
N TYR A 72 -0.28 18.57 -17.60
CA TYR A 72 -0.79 17.66 -16.57
C TYR A 72 -0.08 17.78 -15.21
N ARG A 73 0.88 18.71 -15.08
CA ARG A 73 1.64 18.90 -13.82
C ARG A 73 0.94 19.80 -12.81
N THR A 74 -0.26 20.31 -13.16
CA THR A 74 -1.04 21.34 -12.46
C THR A 74 -0.32 22.68 -12.30
N THR A 75 -0.97 23.75 -12.78
CA THR A 75 -0.66 25.14 -12.44
C THR A 75 -1.55 25.69 -11.32
N GLU A 76 -2.72 25.06 -11.07
CA GLU A 76 -3.67 25.48 -10.02
C GLU A 76 -3.49 24.66 -8.74
N ASN A 77 -3.03 25.31 -7.67
CA ASN A 77 -2.98 24.75 -6.30
C ASN A 77 -4.37 24.78 -5.64
N LYS A 78 -5.33 24.01 -6.16
CA LYS A 78 -6.58 23.79 -5.43
C LYS A 78 -6.28 22.88 -4.24
N THR A 79 -6.01 23.50 -3.09
CA THR A 79 -5.75 22.80 -1.84
C THR A 79 -7.07 22.31 -1.28
N VAL A 80 -7.15 21.02 -0.94
CA VAL A 80 -8.35 20.46 -0.32
C VAL A 80 -8.35 20.86 1.15
N VAL A 81 -9.19 21.83 1.52
CA VAL A 81 -9.36 22.30 2.90
C VAL A 81 -10.69 21.79 3.43
N CYS A 82 -10.65 20.78 4.30
CA CYS A 82 -11.87 20.16 4.84
C CYS A 82 -12.56 21.04 5.90
N SER A 83 -11.80 21.73 6.74
CA SER A 83 -12.32 22.68 7.71
C SER A 83 -11.25 23.67 8.11
N THR A 84 -11.65 24.90 8.43
CA THR A 84 -10.80 25.90 9.11
C THR A 84 -11.01 25.92 10.62
N ARG A 85 -12.08 25.26 11.12
CA ARG A 85 -12.40 25.11 12.54
C ARG A 85 -11.68 23.91 13.12
N ARG A 86 -11.14 24.03 14.34
CA ARG A 86 -10.56 22.91 15.07
C ARG A 86 -11.69 21.95 15.50
N PRO A 87 -11.51 20.62 15.40
CA PRO A 87 -12.54 19.67 15.80
C PRO A 87 -12.81 19.78 17.30
N LEU A 88 -14.08 19.79 17.71
CA LEU A 88 -14.46 19.78 19.14
C LEU A 88 -14.05 18.49 19.85
N THR A 89 -13.92 17.39 19.11
CA THR A 89 -13.61 16.08 19.69
C THR A 89 -12.48 15.37 18.96
N GLU A 90 -11.66 14.65 19.73
CA GLU A 90 -10.58 13.79 19.26
C GLU A 90 -10.54 12.50 20.09
N THR A 91 -9.74 11.53 19.67
CA THR A 91 -9.54 10.27 20.40
C THR A 91 -8.12 10.15 20.94
N GLN A 92 -8.00 9.57 22.14
CA GLN A 92 -6.74 9.17 22.76
C GLN A 92 -6.89 7.71 23.24
N GLY A 93 -6.44 6.76 22.41
CA GLY A 93 -6.74 5.34 22.64
C GLY A 93 -8.25 5.09 22.62
N LEU A 94 -8.81 4.62 23.74
CA LEU A 94 -10.25 4.37 23.91
C LEU A 94 -11.02 5.56 24.50
N LEU A 95 -10.34 6.68 24.75
CA LEU A 95 -10.95 7.89 25.31
C LEU A 95 -11.41 8.81 24.17
N LEU A 96 -12.68 9.18 24.17
CA LEU A 96 -13.17 10.35 23.46
C LEU A 96 -12.89 11.58 24.32
N VAL A 97 -12.21 12.59 23.78
CA VAL A 97 -11.91 13.85 24.46
C VAL A 97 -12.69 14.97 23.80
N VAL A 98 -13.28 15.86 24.60
CA VAL A 98 -14.02 17.04 24.17
C VAL A 98 -13.30 18.30 24.64
N TYR A 99 -12.95 19.17 23.69
CA TYR A 99 -12.19 20.39 23.93
C TYR A 99 -13.13 21.60 24.00
N LYS A 100 -13.48 22.00 25.23
CA LYS A 100 -14.44 23.09 25.50
C LYS A 100 -14.02 24.42 24.88
N GLU A 101 -12.72 24.71 24.92
CA GLU A 101 -12.12 25.94 24.41
C GLU A 101 -12.25 26.10 22.88
N ARG A 102 -12.61 25.02 22.17
CA ARG A 102 -12.84 25.03 20.72
C ARG A 102 -14.28 25.35 20.34
N ALA A 103 -15.21 25.43 21.29
CA ALA A 103 -16.61 25.83 21.05
C ALA A 103 -16.72 27.18 20.33
N VAL A 104 -15.80 28.09 20.63
CA VAL A 104 -15.72 29.43 20.02
C VAL A 104 -15.53 29.39 18.50
N ASP A 105 -14.85 28.37 17.96
CA ASP A 105 -14.65 28.19 16.50
C ASP A 105 -16.00 27.93 15.80
N TYR A 106 -17.01 27.49 16.55
CA TYR A 106 -18.37 27.19 16.09
C TYR A 106 -19.39 28.28 16.45
N GLY A 107 -18.94 29.39 17.05
CA GLY A 107 -19.79 30.54 17.38
C GLY A 107 -20.71 30.34 18.59
N VAL A 108 -20.38 29.39 19.47
CA VAL A 108 -21.16 29.05 20.66
C VAL A 108 -20.27 28.97 21.90
N THR A 109 -20.87 29.03 23.09
CA THR A 109 -20.15 28.76 24.35
C THR A 109 -20.25 27.28 24.70
N TRP A 110 -19.35 26.78 25.55
CA TRP A 110 -19.44 25.40 26.00
C TRP A 110 -20.72 25.13 26.79
N GLU A 111 -21.12 26.09 27.62
CA GLU A 111 -22.29 25.98 28.49
C GLU A 111 -23.60 25.91 27.71
N SER A 112 -23.62 26.37 26.45
CA SER A 112 -24.80 26.26 25.58
C SER A 112 -24.84 24.97 24.76
N LEU A 113 -23.80 24.13 24.84
CA LEU A 113 -23.69 22.90 24.06
C LEU A 113 -24.13 21.66 24.86
N ASN A 114 -25.06 20.91 24.27
CA ASN A 114 -25.36 19.55 24.69
C ASN A 114 -24.75 18.56 23.70
N CYS A 115 -23.69 17.87 24.12
CA CYS A 115 -22.98 16.87 23.33
C CYS A 115 -23.37 15.44 23.74
N SER A 116 -23.53 14.58 22.75
CA SER A 116 -23.78 13.15 22.94
C SER A 116 -23.09 12.33 21.86
N TYR A 117 -22.93 11.03 22.11
CA TYR A 117 -22.51 10.08 21.08
C TYR A 117 -23.47 8.91 20.95
N ARG A 118 -23.42 8.24 19.80
CA ARG A 118 -24.14 7.01 19.52
C ARG A 118 -23.17 5.97 18.97
N GLY A 119 -23.16 4.77 19.55
CA GLY A 119 -22.41 3.63 19.03
C GLY A 119 -22.84 3.27 17.61
N ILE A 120 -21.89 2.91 16.75
CA ILE A 120 -22.13 2.54 15.36
C ILE A 120 -22.00 1.01 15.26
N LYS A 121 -23.12 0.33 15.00
CA LYS A 121 -23.14 -1.13 14.89
C LYS A 121 -23.46 -1.59 13.48
N ARG A 122 -22.61 -2.48 12.96
CA ARG A 122 -22.83 -3.23 11.73
C ARG A 122 -23.95 -4.25 11.94
N ILE A 123 -24.96 -4.24 11.07
CA ILE A 123 -25.99 -5.27 11.01
C ILE A 123 -25.84 -6.03 9.68
N GLN A 124 -25.40 -7.28 9.74
CA GLN A 124 -25.29 -8.14 8.56
C GLN A 124 -24.65 -7.42 7.36
N GLN A 125 -25.28 -7.43 6.19
CA GLN A 125 -24.66 -7.09 4.91
C GLN A 125 -24.39 -5.60 4.71
N ASN A 126 -25.28 -4.69 5.10
CA ASN A 126 -25.12 -3.24 4.92
C ASN A 126 -26.03 -2.30 5.75
N PRO A 127 -27.05 -2.72 6.54
CA PRO A 127 -27.65 -1.78 7.47
C PRO A 127 -26.68 -1.44 8.60
N VAL A 128 -26.44 -0.15 8.80
CA VAL A 128 -25.76 0.37 9.97
C VAL A 128 -26.82 0.92 10.92
N LYS A 129 -26.80 0.46 12.17
CA LYS A 129 -27.68 0.99 13.21
C LYS A 129 -26.86 1.80 14.19
N LEU A 130 -27.39 2.96 14.52
CA LEU A 130 -26.89 3.76 15.63
C LEU A 130 -27.56 3.28 16.92
N HIS A 131 -26.74 3.01 17.95
CA HIS A 131 -27.20 2.70 19.30
C HIS A 131 -27.95 3.88 19.94
N GLU A 132 -28.29 3.69 21.21
CA GLU A 132 -28.91 4.71 22.05
C GLU A 132 -27.99 5.93 22.19
N VAL A 133 -28.61 7.08 22.48
CA VAL A 133 -27.91 8.34 22.69
C VAL A 133 -27.29 8.33 24.07
N ILE A 134 -25.96 8.48 24.13
CA ILE A 134 -25.21 8.55 25.37
C ILE A 134 -24.72 10.00 25.57
N PRO A 135 -25.22 10.73 26.58
CA PRO A 135 -24.76 12.08 26.88
C PRO A 135 -23.28 12.11 27.28
N ILE A 136 -22.53 13.08 26.76
CA ILE A 136 -21.16 13.34 27.16
C ILE A 136 -21.21 14.34 28.32
N LYS A 137 -21.22 13.83 29.55
CA LYS A 137 -21.38 14.64 30.77
C LYS A 137 -20.09 15.33 31.21
N GLU A 138 -18.95 14.79 30.80
CA GLU A 138 -17.60 15.25 31.18
C GLU A 138 -16.81 15.66 29.94
N GLU A 139 -15.59 16.18 30.13
CA GLU A 139 -14.65 16.49 29.03
C GLU A 139 -14.11 15.24 28.34
N SER A 140 -14.44 14.05 28.84
CA SER A 140 -14.04 12.81 28.22
C SER A 140 -15.01 11.66 28.49
N ALA A 141 -14.96 10.63 27.66
CA ALA A 141 -15.73 9.40 27.83
C ALA A 141 -14.94 8.18 27.34
N ILE A 142 -14.91 7.10 28.12
CA ILE A 142 -14.37 5.82 27.68
C ILE A 142 -15.40 5.15 26.77
N VAL A 143 -14.96 4.72 25.59
CA VAL A 143 -15.84 4.18 24.55
C VAL A 143 -15.58 2.68 24.37
N ASP A 144 -16.61 1.85 24.54
CA ASP A 144 -16.60 0.39 24.28
C ASP A 144 -17.32 0.02 22.97
N GLU A 145 -17.28 0.93 21.99
CA GLU A 145 -17.82 0.73 20.65
C GLU A 145 -16.69 0.81 19.63
N ASP A 146 -16.80 0.07 18.53
CA ASP A 146 -15.77 0.08 17.47
C ASP A 146 -15.79 1.41 16.67
N GLY A 147 -16.91 2.14 16.74
CA GLY A 147 -17.03 3.49 16.24
C GLY A 147 -18.25 4.20 16.81
N ILE A 148 -18.22 5.53 16.81
CA ILE A 148 -19.30 6.37 17.33
C ILE A 148 -19.57 7.57 16.41
N LEU A 149 -20.82 8.03 16.40
CA LEU A 149 -21.20 9.33 15.87
C LEU A 149 -21.39 10.29 17.05
N VAL A 150 -20.55 11.32 17.13
CA VAL A 150 -20.69 12.42 18.07
C VAL A 150 -21.57 13.50 17.44
N THR A 151 -22.48 14.07 18.23
CA THR A 151 -23.31 15.21 17.84
C THR A 151 -23.38 16.20 19.00
N CYS A 152 -23.14 17.48 18.73
CA CYS A 152 -23.36 18.57 19.68
C CYS A 152 -24.40 19.54 19.12
N GLN A 153 -25.36 19.92 19.97
CA GLN A 153 -26.48 20.80 19.65
C GLN A 153 -26.54 21.95 20.64
N GLU A 154 -27.06 23.09 20.21
CA GLU A 154 -27.26 24.24 21.08
C GLU A 154 -28.58 24.12 21.86
N GLU A 155 -28.52 24.28 23.19
CA GLU A 155 -29.66 24.10 24.10
C GLU A 155 -30.85 25.00 23.78
N THR A 156 -30.60 26.25 23.38
CA THR A 156 -31.65 27.27 23.18
C THR A 156 -32.57 26.96 21.99
N ASN A 157 -32.13 26.14 21.03
CA ASN A 157 -32.90 25.83 19.83
C ASN A 157 -33.16 24.33 19.62
N GLY A 158 -32.56 23.42 20.39
CA GLY A 158 -32.84 21.96 20.44
C GLY A 158 -32.77 21.17 19.13
N THR A 159 -32.58 21.85 18.00
CA THR A 159 -32.71 21.33 16.62
C THR A 159 -31.52 21.75 15.76
N ASN A 160 -30.79 22.81 16.16
CA ASN A 160 -29.62 23.28 15.42
C ASN A 160 -28.39 22.44 15.79
N THR A 161 -27.96 21.57 14.89
CA THR A 161 -26.73 20.78 15.06
C THR A 161 -25.52 21.64 14.76
N VAL A 162 -24.68 21.87 15.77
CA VAL A 162 -23.49 22.72 15.69
C VAL A 162 -22.27 21.93 15.22
N TYR A 163 -22.17 20.68 15.67
CA TYR A 163 -21.01 19.83 15.38
C TYR A 163 -21.44 18.37 15.24
N LYS A 164 -20.82 17.68 14.27
CA LYS A 164 -20.87 16.24 14.11
C LYS A 164 -19.47 15.72 13.77
N ASN A 165 -19.14 14.55 14.30
CA ASN A 165 -17.94 13.83 13.88
C ASN A 165 -18.09 12.33 14.10
N VAL A 166 -17.35 11.53 13.34
CA VAL A 166 -17.31 10.08 13.48
C VAL A 166 -15.92 9.68 13.95
N HIS A 167 -15.88 8.88 15.01
CA HIS A 167 -14.63 8.33 15.56
C HIS A 167 -14.64 6.81 15.49
N TYR A 168 -13.44 6.23 15.42
CA TYR A 168 -13.20 4.80 15.29
C TYR A 168 -12.26 4.36 16.41
N PHE A 169 -12.46 3.15 16.92
CA PHE A 169 -11.69 2.59 18.02
C PHE A 169 -11.22 1.18 17.69
N VAL A 170 -9.98 0.87 18.05
CA VAL A 170 -9.42 -0.47 17.93
C VAL A 170 -9.54 -1.15 19.29
N GLN A 171 -10.66 -1.85 19.48
CA GLN A 171 -10.99 -2.46 20.77
C GLN A 171 -10.09 -3.67 21.07
N PRO A 172 -9.31 -3.68 22.17
CA PRO A 172 -8.40 -4.80 22.49
C PRO A 172 -9.13 -6.13 22.71
N ARG A 173 -10.39 -6.08 23.16
CA ARG A 173 -11.22 -7.26 23.40
C ARG A 173 -11.41 -8.14 22.16
N VAL A 174 -11.33 -7.57 20.96
CA VAL A 174 -11.59 -8.27 19.69
C VAL A 174 -10.57 -9.39 19.44
N VAL A 175 -9.29 -9.16 19.79
CA VAL A 175 -8.20 -10.10 19.52
C VAL A 175 -7.57 -10.67 20.79
N ARG A 176 -8.29 -10.59 21.92
CA ARG A 176 -7.78 -11.02 23.23
C ARG A 176 -7.25 -12.45 23.21
N ASP A 177 -7.97 -13.37 22.57
CA ASP A 177 -7.61 -14.79 22.56
C ASP A 177 -6.40 -15.05 21.65
N LYS A 178 -6.31 -14.37 20.49
CA LYS A 178 -5.12 -14.41 19.61
C LYS A 178 -3.88 -13.89 20.36
N ARG A 179 -4.04 -12.78 21.08
CA ARG A 179 -2.97 -12.17 21.87
C ARG A 179 -2.49 -13.06 23.00
N LYS A 180 -3.42 -13.62 23.77
CA LYS A 180 -3.11 -14.55 24.85
C LYS A 180 -2.32 -15.74 24.31
N LYS A 181 -2.80 -16.37 23.24
CA LYS A 181 -2.11 -17.50 22.60
C LYS A 181 -0.71 -17.12 22.13
N PHE A 182 -0.55 -15.98 21.46
CA PHE A 182 0.77 -15.53 21.01
C PHE A 182 1.75 -15.34 22.18
N GLN A 183 1.29 -14.72 23.27
CA GLN A 183 2.11 -14.51 24.48
C GLN A 183 2.45 -15.83 25.18
N GLU A 184 1.56 -16.82 25.19
CA GLU A 184 1.84 -18.16 25.70
C GLU A 184 2.92 -18.87 24.87
N ASP A 185 2.88 -18.72 23.55
CA ASP A 185 3.80 -19.39 22.62
C ASP A 185 5.16 -18.68 22.49
N HIS A 186 5.20 -17.33 22.58
CA HIS A 186 6.37 -16.51 22.21
C HIS A 186 6.87 -15.59 23.35
N GLY A 187 6.08 -15.38 24.40
CA GLY A 187 6.38 -14.39 25.44
C GLY A 187 6.20 -12.94 24.95
N GLU A 188 7.15 -12.08 25.27
CA GLU A 188 7.20 -10.72 24.72
C GLU A 188 7.63 -10.74 23.26
N ARG A 189 7.02 -9.88 22.43
CA ARG A 189 7.31 -9.84 20.99
C ARG A 189 8.76 -9.45 20.70
N ARG A 190 9.44 -10.26 19.89
CA ARG A 190 10.84 -10.12 19.48
C ARG A 190 10.93 -9.82 17.98
N PRO A 191 11.48 -8.66 17.56
CA PRO A 191 11.48 -8.24 16.15
C PRO A 191 12.06 -9.25 15.15
N ARG A 192 13.12 -9.98 15.51
CA ARG A 192 13.90 -10.84 14.60
C ARG A 192 13.51 -12.31 14.59
N GLN A 193 12.70 -12.74 15.55
CA GLN A 193 12.42 -14.16 15.81
C GLN A 193 10.95 -14.48 15.60
N ASP A 194 10.07 -13.51 15.84
CA ASP A 194 8.65 -13.70 15.74
C ASP A 194 8.14 -13.32 14.34
N PRO A 195 6.94 -13.80 13.94
CA PRO A 195 6.40 -13.51 12.62
C PRO A 195 6.23 -12.00 12.36
N LEU A 196 6.63 -11.59 11.16
CA LEU A 196 6.49 -10.22 10.69
C LEU A 196 5.01 -9.86 10.47
N SER A 197 4.62 -8.68 10.94
CA SER A 197 3.36 -8.05 10.53
C SER A 197 3.42 -7.60 9.08
N VAL A 198 2.25 -7.42 8.48
CA VAL A 198 2.11 -6.88 7.12
C VAL A 198 1.11 -5.75 7.13
N ILE A 199 1.50 -4.61 6.54
CA ILE A 199 0.58 -3.54 6.16
C ILE A 199 0.59 -3.43 4.64
N VAL A 200 -0.57 -3.55 4.02
CA VAL A 200 -0.80 -3.12 2.64
C VAL A 200 -1.55 -1.79 2.71
N MET A 201 -0.88 -0.69 2.38
CA MET A 201 -1.49 0.64 2.24
C MET A 201 -1.53 0.98 0.75
N GLY A 202 -2.73 0.87 0.19
CA GLY A 202 -2.96 1.08 -1.23
C GLY A 202 -3.59 2.42 -1.58
N THR A 203 -3.33 2.87 -2.79
CA THR A 203 -3.98 4.02 -3.41
C THR A 203 -4.55 3.62 -4.77
N ASP A 204 -5.76 4.06 -5.07
CA ASP A 204 -6.41 3.82 -6.35
C ASP A 204 -5.84 4.73 -7.46
N ALA A 205 -5.62 4.19 -8.66
CA ALA A 205 -5.34 4.95 -9.89
C ALA A 205 -4.05 5.79 -9.92
N VAL A 206 -3.02 5.44 -9.16
CA VAL A 206 -1.73 6.16 -9.15
C VAL A 206 -0.63 5.35 -9.81
N SER A 207 -0.12 5.85 -10.94
CA SER A 207 1.06 5.30 -11.61
C SER A 207 2.35 5.65 -10.86
N ARG A 208 3.44 4.91 -11.11
CA ARG A 208 4.77 5.29 -10.62
C ARG A 208 5.21 6.69 -11.09
N GLY A 209 4.88 7.05 -12.33
CA GLY A 209 5.15 8.39 -12.86
C GLY A 209 4.30 9.47 -12.17
N ASN A 210 3.03 9.18 -11.86
CA ASN A 210 2.12 10.06 -11.15
C ASN A 210 2.57 10.27 -9.70
N LEU A 211 2.99 9.22 -9.01
CA LEU A 211 3.57 9.29 -7.66
C LEU A 211 4.78 10.24 -7.65
N ARG A 212 5.74 10.07 -8.58
CA ARG A 212 6.92 10.95 -8.69
C ARG A 212 6.55 12.41 -9.01
N ARG A 213 5.47 12.64 -9.73
CA ARG A 213 5.04 13.96 -10.23
C ARG A 213 4.20 14.74 -9.23
N HIS A 214 3.26 14.07 -8.57
CA HIS A 214 2.26 14.69 -7.70
C HIS A 214 2.47 14.37 -6.22
N MET A 215 3.20 13.31 -5.88
CA MET A 215 3.55 12.97 -4.51
C MET A 215 5.08 12.89 -4.29
N PRO A 216 5.85 13.91 -4.71
CA PRO A 216 7.32 13.85 -4.65
C PRO A 216 7.85 13.75 -3.22
N GLU A 217 7.21 14.38 -2.22
CA GLU A 217 7.69 14.33 -0.84
C GLU A 217 7.57 12.89 -0.27
N THR A 218 6.45 12.22 -0.55
CA THR A 218 6.20 10.81 -0.20
C THR A 218 7.16 9.87 -0.90
N PHE A 219 7.33 10.03 -2.23
CA PHE A 219 8.23 9.20 -3.02
C PHE A 219 9.68 9.30 -2.51
N ASP A 220 10.15 10.52 -2.26
CA ASP A 220 11.50 10.74 -1.75
C ASP A 220 11.69 10.16 -0.35
N TYR A 221 10.69 10.26 0.53
CA TYR A 221 10.78 9.66 1.86
C TYR A 221 10.85 8.13 1.80
N LEU A 222 9.97 7.49 1.03
CA LEU A 222 10.01 6.03 0.81
C LEU A 222 11.38 5.59 0.30
N LYS A 223 11.90 6.26 -0.74
CA LYS A 223 13.15 5.87 -1.38
C LYS A 223 14.39 6.18 -0.55
N LYS A 224 14.51 7.42 -0.06
CA LYS A 224 15.74 7.93 0.56
C LYS A 224 15.80 7.71 2.07
N SER A 225 14.64 7.74 2.75
CA SER A 225 14.59 7.64 4.22
C SER A 225 14.25 6.24 4.69
N LEU A 226 13.35 5.53 3.99
CA LEU A 226 12.93 4.17 4.37
C LEU A 226 13.65 3.07 3.58
N GLY A 227 14.42 3.42 2.54
CA GLY A 227 15.12 2.44 1.73
C GLY A 227 14.19 1.45 1.02
N ALA A 228 13.00 1.91 0.62
CA ALA A 228 11.98 1.06 0.02
C ALA A 228 12.47 0.38 -1.28
N ILE A 229 12.11 -0.89 -1.45
CA ILE A 229 12.23 -1.64 -2.69
C ILE A 229 11.21 -1.09 -3.69
N ASP A 230 11.68 -0.41 -4.73
CA ASP A 230 10.86 0.17 -5.81
C ASP A 230 10.84 -0.81 -6.99
N LEU A 231 9.70 -1.47 -7.22
CA LEU A 231 9.54 -2.39 -8.35
C LEU A 231 9.30 -1.60 -9.64
N HIS A 232 10.38 -1.22 -10.31
CA HIS A 232 10.35 -0.31 -11.45
C HIS A 232 9.50 -0.82 -12.62
N GLY A 233 9.50 -2.14 -12.84
CA GLY A 233 8.78 -2.82 -13.91
C GLY A 233 7.42 -3.36 -13.52
N PHE A 234 6.88 -3.00 -12.35
CA PHE A 234 5.61 -3.56 -11.89
C PHE A 234 4.48 -3.22 -12.87
N ASN A 235 3.78 -4.24 -13.34
CA ASN A 235 2.70 -4.10 -14.31
C ASN A 235 1.41 -4.71 -13.76
N LYS A 236 0.31 -4.00 -13.98
CA LYS A 236 -1.02 -4.51 -13.64
C LYS A 236 -1.38 -5.72 -14.52
N VAL A 237 -2.21 -6.62 -14.00
CA VAL A 237 -2.63 -7.83 -14.74
C VAL A 237 -3.91 -7.63 -15.55
N ALA A 238 -4.65 -6.56 -15.27
CA ALA A 238 -5.93 -6.26 -15.90
C ALA A 238 -6.31 -4.77 -15.79
N ASP A 239 -7.47 -4.41 -16.32
CA ASP A 239 -7.87 -3.02 -16.56
C ASP A 239 -8.08 -2.20 -15.26
N ASN A 240 -8.96 -2.65 -14.35
CA ASN A 240 -9.43 -1.91 -13.14
C ASN A 240 -9.02 -2.60 -11.83
N THR A 241 -9.41 -1.98 -10.71
CA THR A 241 -9.22 -2.48 -9.33
C THR A 241 -9.62 -3.93 -9.16
N ASP A 242 -10.85 -4.30 -9.52
CA ASP A 242 -11.41 -5.65 -9.31
C ASP A 242 -10.42 -6.79 -9.65
N PRO A 243 -10.03 -7.01 -10.91
CA PRO A 243 -9.16 -8.12 -11.30
C PRO A 243 -7.73 -7.99 -10.78
N ASN A 244 -7.21 -6.77 -10.60
CA ASN A 244 -5.88 -6.59 -10.01
C ASN A 244 -5.89 -6.98 -8.53
N MET A 245 -6.89 -6.54 -7.76
CA MET A 245 -7.00 -6.87 -6.35
C MET A 245 -7.41 -8.31 -6.09
N ILE A 246 -8.20 -8.92 -6.98
CA ILE A 246 -8.43 -10.37 -6.98
C ILE A 246 -7.10 -11.12 -7.15
N ALA A 247 -6.23 -10.70 -8.06
CA ALA A 247 -4.93 -11.33 -8.25
C ALA A 247 -4.04 -11.18 -7.00
N ALA A 248 -3.94 -9.99 -6.41
CA ALA A 248 -3.13 -9.78 -5.20
C ALA A 248 -3.67 -10.54 -3.98
N LEU A 249 -4.99 -10.53 -3.79
CA LEU A 249 -5.61 -11.01 -2.55
C LEU A 249 -6.04 -12.48 -2.61
N MET A 250 -6.21 -13.06 -3.80
CA MET A 250 -6.64 -14.45 -3.96
C MET A 250 -5.72 -15.28 -4.86
N GLY A 251 -4.78 -14.65 -5.57
CA GLY A 251 -3.91 -15.36 -6.52
C GLY A 251 -4.64 -15.88 -7.75
N LEU A 252 -5.84 -15.34 -8.05
CA LEU A 252 -6.70 -15.80 -9.14
C LEU A 252 -6.68 -14.79 -10.28
N THR A 253 -6.71 -15.28 -11.52
CA THR A 253 -7.08 -14.48 -12.68
C THR A 253 -8.56 -14.09 -12.62
N GLU A 254 -8.96 -13.06 -13.38
CA GLU A 254 -10.37 -12.68 -13.51
C GLU A 254 -11.25 -13.86 -13.99
N LYS A 255 -10.72 -14.68 -14.90
CA LYS A 255 -11.41 -15.85 -15.45
C LYS A 255 -11.58 -16.93 -14.38
N GLU A 256 -10.55 -17.24 -13.61
CA GLU A 256 -10.64 -18.22 -12.52
C GLU A 256 -11.61 -17.75 -11.45
N PHE A 257 -11.52 -16.46 -11.06
CA PHE A 257 -12.44 -15.88 -10.08
C PHE A 257 -13.89 -15.98 -10.52
N LYS A 258 -14.24 -15.61 -11.77
CA LYS A 258 -15.61 -15.72 -12.29
C LYS A 258 -16.17 -17.15 -12.29
N ASN A 259 -15.30 -18.16 -12.32
CA ASN A 259 -15.67 -19.58 -12.28
C ASN A 259 -15.48 -20.19 -10.88
N HIS A 260 -15.03 -19.40 -9.90
CA HIS A 260 -14.70 -19.91 -8.58
C HIS A 260 -15.99 -20.19 -7.78
N PRO A 261 -16.07 -21.31 -7.03
CA PRO A 261 -17.28 -21.67 -6.26
C PRO A 261 -17.72 -20.64 -5.22
N CYS A 262 -16.83 -19.72 -4.81
CA CYS A 262 -17.18 -18.65 -3.87
C CYS A 262 -18.04 -17.53 -4.49
N VAL A 263 -18.10 -17.44 -5.83
CA VAL A 263 -18.92 -16.46 -6.56
C VAL A 263 -19.82 -17.12 -7.61
N PRO A 264 -20.78 -17.98 -7.20
CA PRO A 264 -21.66 -18.69 -8.13
C PRO A 264 -22.54 -17.77 -8.98
N ASN A 265 -22.74 -16.52 -8.58
CA ASN A 265 -23.46 -15.49 -9.34
C ASN A 265 -23.00 -14.07 -8.98
N LYS A 266 -23.48 -13.05 -9.70
CA LYS A 266 -23.09 -11.63 -9.51
C LYS A 266 -23.42 -11.06 -8.12
N MET A 267 -24.40 -11.62 -7.41
CA MET A 267 -24.83 -11.17 -6.08
C MET A 267 -24.22 -12.02 -4.96
N SER A 268 -23.16 -12.79 -5.27
CA SER A 268 -22.47 -13.60 -4.27
C SER A 268 -21.77 -12.71 -3.25
N LYS A 269 -21.75 -13.20 -2.01
CA LYS A 269 -20.99 -12.64 -0.91
C LYS A 269 -19.53 -13.11 -0.98
N PHE A 270 -18.61 -12.29 -0.52
CA PHE A 270 -17.18 -12.64 -0.49
C PHE A 270 -16.77 -13.43 0.77
N ASP A 271 -17.73 -13.71 1.65
CA ASP A 271 -17.52 -14.44 2.92
C ASP A 271 -16.80 -15.77 2.74
N ASP A 272 -16.99 -16.45 1.61
CA ASP A 272 -16.45 -17.79 1.35
C ASP A 272 -15.27 -17.77 0.36
N CYS A 273 -14.83 -16.57 -0.08
CA CYS A 273 -13.71 -16.45 -1.02
C CYS A 273 -12.34 -16.59 -0.34
N PRO A 274 -11.32 -17.15 -1.01
CA PRO A 274 -10.00 -17.43 -0.43
C PRO A 274 -9.12 -16.17 -0.37
N LEU A 275 -9.57 -15.17 0.39
CA LEU A 275 -8.83 -13.93 0.62
C LEU A 275 -7.63 -14.20 1.52
N ILE A 276 -6.45 -13.70 1.15
CA ILE A 276 -5.16 -14.01 1.79
C ILE A 276 -5.16 -13.68 3.28
N TRP A 277 -5.87 -12.63 3.71
CA TRP A 277 -5.98 -12.30 5.14
C TRP A 277 -6.65 -13.39 5.97
N LYS A 278 -7.44 -14.29 5.37
CA LYS A 278 -7.98 -15.45 6.06
C LYS A 278 -6.89 -16.44 6.42
N ASN A 279 -5.94 -16.69 5.51
CA ASN A 279 -4.78 -17.51 5.79
C ASN A 279 -3.92 -16.92 6.92
N TYR A 280 -3.74 -15.59 6.92
CA TYR A 280 -3.09 -14.90 8.03
C TYR A 280 -3.88 -15.10 9.35
N SER A 281 -5.19 -14.90 9.35
CA SER A 281 -6.04 -15.11 10.53
C SER A 281 -5.99 -16.54 11.06
N GLU A 282 -6.00 -17.54 10.17
CA GLU A 282 -5.87 -18.97 10.52
C GLU A 282 -4.52 -19.29 11.16
N ASN A 283 -3.47 -18.54 10.84
CA ASN A 283 -2.14 -18.64 11.43
C ASN A 283 -1.94 -17.69 12.64
N GLY A 284 -3.02 -17.24 13.27
CA GLY A 284 -2.97 -16.49 14.53
C GLY A 284 -2.75 -15.00 14.40
N TYR A 285 -2.66 -14.45 13.19
CA TYR A 285 -2.55 -13.00 13.00
C TYR A 285 -3.86 -12.31 13.36
N ALA A 286 -3.77 -11.15 14.01
CA ALA A 286 -4.86 -10.19 14.00
C ALA A 286 -5.02 -9.57 12.61
N THR A 287 -6.25 -9.26 12.19
CA THR A 287 -6.54 -8.78 10.83
C THR A 287 -7.32 -7.48 10.84
N ALA A 288 -6.97 -6.57 9.94
CA ALA A 288 -7.68 -5.31 9.77
C ALA A 288 -7.93 -5.00 8.29
N TYR A 289 -9.11 -4.45 8.01
CA TYR A 289 -9.48 -3.97 6.69
C TYR A 289 -10.07 -2.56 6.80
N GLY A 290 -9.54 -1.60 6.04
CA GLY A 290 -10.09 -0.26 5.99
C GLY A 290 -10.07 0.40 4.62
N GLU A 291 -11.16 1.07 4.25
CA GLU A 291 -11.24 1.85 3.00
C GLU A 291 -11.87 3.22 3.24
N ASP A 292 -11.58 4.19 2.37
CA ASP A 292 -12.10 5.56 2.49
C ASP A 292 -13.38 5.85 1.70
N SER A 293 -13.75 4.98 0.76
CA SER A 293 -14.85 5.19 -0.19
C SER A 293 -15.80 3.99 -0.18
N PRO A 294 -16.51 3.72 0.92
CA PRO A 294 -17.26 2.49 1.11
C PRO A 294 -18.32 2.21 0.03
N TRP A 295 -18.91 3.20 -0.62
CA TRP A 295 -19.90 2.94 -1.67
C TRP A 295 -19.27 2.29 -2.92
N MET A 296 -18.00 2.59 -3.20
CA MET A 296 -17.20 2.06 -4.32
C MET A 296 -16.08 1.12 -3.87
N GLY A 297 -16.12 0.65 -2.61
CA GLY A 297 -15.07 -0.19 -2.05
C GLY A 297 -14.87 -1.49 -2.82
N LEU A 298 -13.67 -2.07 -2.72
CA LEU A 298 -13.15 -3.16 -3.57
C LEU A 298 -14.13 -4.33 -3.75
N PHE A 299 -14.89 -4.65 -2.70
CA PHE A 299 -15.80 -5.80 -2.69
C PHE A 299 -17.28 -5.43 -2.65
N HIS A 300 -17.62 -4.13 -2.68
CA HIS A 300 -19.00 -3.64 -2.56
C HIS A 300 -19.52 -2.98 -3.85
N TYR A 301 -18.64 -2.49 -4.73
CA TYR A 301 -19.08 -1.88 -5.98
C TYR A 301 -19.77 -2.91 -6.90
N ASN A 302 -21.07 -2.73 -7.16
CA ASN A 302 -21.90 -3.67 -7.95
C ASN A 302 -21.86 -5.13 -7.45
N ARG A 303 -21.70 -5.33 -6.14
CA ARG A 303 -21.62 -6.63 -5.48
C ARG A 303 -22.33 -6.60 -4.12
N ALA A 304 -22.57 -7.77 -3.55
CA ALA A 304 -23.20 -7.89 -2.24
C ALA A 304 -22.24 -7.60 -1.06
N GLY A 305 -20.92 -7.57 -1.30
CA GLY A 305 -19.93 -7.39 -0.25
C GLY A 305 -19.85 -8.58 0.70
N TYR A 306 -19.75 -8.28 1.99
CA TYR A 306 -19.64 -9.28 3.05
C TYR A 306 -20.89 -9.33 3.93
N VAL A 307 -21.38 -10.53 4.26
CA VAL A 307 -22.43 -10.72 5.27
C VAL A 307 -21.82 -10.80 6.65
N LYS A 308 -20.75 -11.58 6.80
CA LYS A 308 -19.92 -11.63 8.01
C LYS A 308 -18.83 -10.56 7.96
N GLN A 309 -18.35 -10.12 9.12
CA GLN A 309 -17.21 -9.21 9.13
C GLN A 309 -15.98 -9.95 8.55
N PRO A 310 -15.27 -9.37 7.57
CA PRO A 310 -14.21 -10.09 6.85
C PRO A 310 -12.88 -10.21 7.61
N THR A 311 -12.67 -9.37 8.61
CA THR A 311 -11.45 -9.21 9.41
C THR A 311 -11.80 -8.92 10.87
N ASP A 312 -10.84 -9.03 11.79
CA ASP A 312 -11.06 -8.72 13.21
C ASP A 312 -11.47 -7.25 13.40
N TYR A 313 -10.82 -6.33 12.68
CA TYR A 313 -11.17 -4.91 12.65
C TYR A 313 -11.62 -4.50 11.25
N TYR A 314 -12.79 -3.83 11.15
CA TYR A 314 -13.36 -3.43 9.86
C TYR A 314 -14.04 -2.06 9.93
N ASN A 315 -13.48 -1.05 9.26
CA ASN A 315 -13.91 0.35 9.39
C ASN A 315 -15.24 0.71 8.69
N ARG A 316 -15.74 -0.16 7.81
CA ARG A 316 -16.81 0.19 6.84
C ARG A 316 -18.05 0.82 7.48
N ALA A 317 -18.52 0.25 8.59
CA ALA A 317 -19.78 0.68 9.19
C ALA A 317 -19.75 2.17 9.57
N SER A 318 -18.66 2.61 10.20
CA SER A 318 -18.52 4.01 10.57
C SER A 318 -18.12 4.89 9.38
N PHE A 319 -17.42 4.36 8.36
CA PHE A 319 -17.20 5.12 7.11
C PHE A 319 -18.50 5.38 6.34
N LEU A 320 -19.46 4.44 6.34
CA LEU A 320 -20.80 4.66 5.77
C LEU A 320 -21.57 5.76 6.53
N ILE A 321 -21.43 5.82 7.86
CA ILE A 321 -22.00 6.92 8.66
C ILE A 321 -21.29 8.23 8.34
N SER A 322 -19.96 8.20 8.20
CA SER A 322 -19.16 9.37 7.85
C SER A 322 -19.56 9.95 6.50
N GLU A 323 -19.70 9.11 5.46
CA GLU A 323 -20.16 9.51 4.12
C GLU A 323 -21.55 10.17 4.16
N ARG A 324 -22.45 9.64 4.99
CA ARG A 324 -23.82 10.15 5.11
C ARG A 324 -23.91 11.45 5.92
N GLU A 325 -23.18 11.55 7.02
CA GLU A 325 -23.41 12.57 8.04
C GLU A 325 -22.47 13.78 7.94
N ILE A 326 -21.21 13.57 7.55
CA ILE A 326 -20.16 14.60 7.69
C ILE A 326 -19.27 14.78 6.46
N SER A 327 -19.45 13.99 5.41
CA SER A 327 -18.54 14.02 4.26
C SER A 327 -18.89 15.09 3.22
N HIS A 328 -17.88 15.68 2.61
CA HIS A 328 -18.03 16.72 1.60
C HIS A 328 -16.78 16.83 0.71
N ASN A 329 -16.86 17.62 -0.36
CA ASN A 329 -15.77 17.77 -1.34
C ASN A 329 -15.05 19.13 -1.25
N ALA A 330 -15.02 19.75 -0.07
CA ALA A 330 -14.37 21.05 0.17
C ALA A 330 -14.73 22.16 -0.85
N GLY A 331 -15.93 22.14 -1.43
CA GLY A 331 -16.35 23.10 -2.47
C GLY A 331 -15.71 22.90 -3.85
N LEU A 332 -14.91 21.85 -4.06
CA LEU A 332 -14.16 21.60 -5.30
C LEU A 332 -14.96 20.89 -6.41
N GLY A 333 -16.28 20.79 -6.25
CA GLY A 333 -17.18 20.16 -7.22
C GLY A 333 -17.50 18.69 -6.92
N LYS A 334 -18.12 18.03 -7.91
CA LYS A 334 -18.54 16.63 -7.79
C LYS A 334 -17.36 15.71 -8.08
N SER A 335 -17.24 14.66 -7.26
CA SER A 335 -16.36 13.51 -7.46
C SER A 335 -17.14 12.28 -7.03
N ASN A 336 -16.77 11.13 -7.58
CA ASN A 336 -17.23 9.83 -7.15
C ASN A 336 -16.80 9.57 -5.69
N GLY A 337 -15.59 9.96 -5.31
CA GLY A 337 -15.10 9.92 -3.93
C GLY A 337 -15.59 11.12 -3.10
N ARG A 338 -15.54 10.97 -1.77
CA ARG A 338 -15.71 12.08 -0.84
C ARG A 338 -14.36 12.52 -0.33
N TYR A 339 -13.95 13.76 -0.62
CA TYR A 339 -12.58 14.22 -0.29
C TYR A 339 -12.34 14.38 1.20
N CYS A 340 -13.37 14.77 1.94
CA CYS A 340 -13.32 15.08 3.35
C CYS A 340 -14.32 14.24 4.13
N GLN A 341 -13.92 13.83 5.33
CA GLN A 341 -14.75 13.28 6.39
C GLN A 341 -14.70 14.23 7.58
N GLY A 342 -15.74 15.08 7.71
CA GLY A 342 -15.72 16.18 8.65
C GLY A 342 -14.52 17.09 8.37
N SER A 343 -13.69 17.34 9.39
CA SER A 343 -12.54 18.25 9.27
C SER A 343 -11.27 17.62 8.70
N LYS A 344 -11.27 16.31 8.36
CA LYS A 344 -10.09 15.59 7.88
C LYS A 344 -10.25 15.13 6.43
N LEU A 345 -9.13 14.99 5.71
CA LEU A 345 -9.11 14.31 4.42
C LEU A 345 -9.46 12.84 4.60
N SER A 346 -10.27 12.30 3.70
CA SER A 346 -10.72 10.90 3.76
C SER A 346 -9.56 9.90 3.74
N ALA A 347 -8.55 10.14 2.91
CA ALA A 347 -7.31 9.35 2.92
C ALA A 347 -6.60 9.39 4.29
N SER A 348 -6.54 10.56 4.94
CA SER A 348 -5.95 10.70 6.28
C SER A 348 -6.72 9.91 7.33
N VAL A 349 -8.04 9.77 7.21
CA VAL A 349 -8.82 8.94 8.17
C VAL A 349 -8.43 7.47 8.07
N VAL A 350 -8.15 6.96 6.85
CA VAL A 350 -7.65 5.58 6.68
C VAL A 350 -6.21 5.43 7.15
N HIS A 351 -5.34 6.42 6.91
CA HIS A 351 -3.98 6.44 7.47
C HIS A 351 -4.02 6.41 9.01
N ASP A 352 -4.84 7.27 9.63
CA ASP A 352 -5.02 7.32 11.08
C ASP A 352 -5.54 5.97 11.62
N TYR A 353 -6.50 5.35 10.92
CA TYR A 353 -7.01 4.03 11.28
C TYR A 353 -5.92 2.96 11.24
N SER A 354 -5.06 2.98 10.22
CA SER A 354 -3.92 2.07 10.12
C SER A 354 -2.92 2.28 11.27
N LEU A 355 -2.62 3.53 11.64
CA LEU A 355 -1.77 3.84 12.80
C LEU A 355 -2.38 3.37 14.13
N LEU A 356 -3.70 3.53 14.31
CA LEU A 356 -4.39 3.03 15.51
C LEU A 356 -4.29 1.51 15.62
N VAL A 357 -4.45 0.79 14.51
CA VAL A 357 -4.28 -0.66 14.48
C VAL A 357 -2.84 -1.06 14.76
N ALA A 358 -1.86 -0.41 14.12
CA ALA A 358 -0.45 -0.68 14.36
C ALA A 358 -0.05 -0.47 15.83
N ASP A 359 -0.53 0.60 16.47
CA ASP A 359 -0.27 0.84 17.88
C ASP A 359 -0.93 -0.21 18.79
N ALA A 360 -2.20 -0.52 18.53
CA ALA A 360 -2.97 -1.46 19.34
C ALA A 360 -2.43 -2.89 19.24
N LEU A 361 -1.83 -3.26 18.10
CA LEU A 361 -1.37 -4.61 17.79
C LEU A 361 0.16 -4.76 17.80
N LYS A 362 0.91 -3.76 18.28
CA LYS A 362 2.39 -3.77 18.26
C LYS A 362 3.03 -4.97 18.95
N ASP A 363 2.34 -5.61 19.88
CA ASP A 363 2.80 -6.78 20.64
C ASP A 363 2.40 -8.14 20.04
N ILE A 364 1.67 -8.18 18.91
CA ILE A 364 1.28 -9.42 18.23
C ILE A 364 1.37 -9.30 16.70
N PRO A 365 1.55 -10.40 15.94
CA PRO A 365 1.55 -10.34 14.48
C PRO A 365 0.17 -9.94 13.94
N TYR A 366 0.16 -9.06 12.92
CA TYR A 366 -1.07 -8.61 12.28
C TYR A 366 -0.93 -8.41 10.76
N PHE A 367 -2.05 -8.58 10.05
CA PHE A 367 -2.20 -8.28 8.63
C PHE A 367 -3.24 -7.17 8.46
N GLY A 368 -2.80 -6.00 8.01
CA GLY A 368 -3.67 -4.86 7.73
C GLY A 368 -3.75 -4.58 6.24
N PHE A 369 -4.96 -4.54 5.67
CA PHE A 369 -5.21 -4.08 4.31
C PHE A 369 -5.98 -2.76 4.34
N TYR A 370 -5.41 -1.72 3.76
CA TYR A 370 -5.95 -0.38 3.78
C TYR A 370 -5.95 0.19 2.37
N TRP A 371 -7.03 0.86 1.98
CA TRP A 371 -7.18 1.38 0.63
C TRP A 371 -7.75 2.80 0.61
N THR A 372 -7.13 3.67 -0.18
CA THR A 372 -7.61 5.04 -0.40
C THR A 372 -7.94 5.25 -1.87
N ALA A 373 -9.18 5.64 -2.16
CA ALA A 373 -9.66 5.92 -3.51
C ALA A 373 -10.24 7.33 -3.64
N SER A 374 -10.63 7.93 -2.53
CA SER A 374 -11.48 9.12 -2.50
C SER A 374 -10.92 10.34 -3.23
N LEU A 375 -9.59 10.52 -3.25
CA LEU A 375 -8.93 11.66 -3.89
C LEU A 375 -8.42 11.34 -5.30
N SER A 376 -7.74 10.21 -5.50
CA SER A 376 -6.95 9.94 -6.71
C SER A 376 -7.74 9.30 -7.85
N HIS A 377 -8.86 8.62 -7.56
CA HIS A 377 -9.60 7.82 -8.54
C HIS A 377 -10.01 8.63 -9.78
N ASP A 378 -10.63 9.80 -9.61
CA ASP A 378 -11.25 10.54 -10.72
C ASP A 378 -10.29 11.44 -11.51
N TYR A 379 -9.29 12.00 -10.82
CA TYR A 379 -8.48 13.11 -11.35
C TYR A 379 -6.99 12.88 -11.11
N LEU A 380 -6.22 12.84 -12.20
CA LEU A 380 -4.76 12.59 -12.20
C LEU A 380 -3.98 13.45 -11.19
N THR A 381 -4.37 14.70 -11.00
CA THR A 381 -3.63 15.70 -10.22
C THR A 381 -4.04 15.71 -8.76
N MET A 382 -5.15 15.06 -8.39
CA MET A 382 -5.63 15.02 -7.01
C MET A 382 -4.81 14.12 -6.10
N ALA A 383 -3.95 13.26 -6.65
CA ALA A 383 -2.89 12.58 -5.90
C ALA A 383 -2.00 13.57 -5.11
N LYS A 384 -1.84 14.81 -5.59
CA LYS A 384 -1.10 15.85 -4.87
C LYS A 384 -1.68 16.18 -3.50
N ALA A 385 -3.00 16.10 -3.35
CA ALA A 385 -3.66 16.38 -2.08
C ALA A 385 -3.28 15.38 -0.98
N VAL A 386 -2.81 14.19 -1.36
CA VAL A 386 -2.43 13.12 -0.42
C VAL A 386 -0.91 12.97 -0.25
N ASP A 387 -0.08 13.81 -0.88
CA ASP A 387 1.38 13.76 -0.70
C ASP A 387 1.78 13.94 0.77
N ARG A 388 1.55 15.13 1.34
CA ARG A 388 1.89 15.39 2.75
C ARG A 388 1.17 14.48 3.74
N PRO A 389 -0.13 14.17 3.57
CA PRO A 389 -0.79 13.16 4.40
C PRO A 389 -0.13 11.78 4.38
N SER A 390 0.35 11.32 3.22
CA SER A 390 1.04 10.02 3.09
C SER A 390 2.43 10.08 3.70
N LEU A 391 3.18 11.16 3.45
CA LEU A 391 4.46 11.41 4.11
C LEU A 391 4.33 11.38 5.64
N TRP A 392 3.35 12.10 6.19
CA TRP A 392 3.13 12.13 7.63
C TRP A 392 2.83 10.74 8.18
N TYR A 393 1.96 9.97 7.50
CA TYR A 393 1.65 8.59 7.87
C TYR A 393 2.91 7.70 7.92
N LEU A 394 3.74 7.76 6.88
CA LEU A 394 4.99 7.00 6.81
C LEU A 394 5.98 7.41 7.91
N GLN A 395 6.07 8.71 8.21
CA GLN A 395 6.88 9.22 9.31
C GLN A 395 6.37 8.73 10.66
N GLN A 396 5.05 8.63 10.87
CA GLN A 396 4.49 8.08 12.11
C GLN A 396 4.79 6.58 12.24
N LEU A 397 4.63 5.79 11.17
CA LEU A 397 5.01 4.37 11.18
C LEU A 397 6.48 4.16 11.55
N HIS A 398 7.36 4.98 10.96
CA HIS A 398 8.80 4.89 11.18
C HIS A 398 9.21 5.37 12.58
N SER A 399 8.85 6.60 12.96
CA SER A 399 9.29 7.22 14.22
C SER A 399 8.76 6.52 15.47
N ARG A 400 7.64 5.79 15.37
CA ARG A 400 7.07 5.01 16.47
C ARG A 400 7.57 3.56 16.52
N GLY A 401 8.48 3.17 15.62
CA GLY A 401 9.08 1.82 15.58
C GLY A 401 8.14 0.73 15.04
N TYR A 402 7.01 1.09 14.41
CA TYR A 402 6.08 0.08 13.87
C TYR A 402 6.70 -0.70 12.69
N LEU A 403 7.60 -0.06 11.93
CA LEU A 403 8.32 -0.70 10.82
C LEU A 403 9.42 -1.68 11.27
N ASP A 404 9.75 -1.75 12.57
CA ASP A 404 10.78 -2.68 13.06
C ASP A 404 10.31 -4.14 13.05
N HIS A 405 8.99 -4.37 12.93
CA HIS A 405 8.36 -5.68 12.94
C HIS A 405 7.30 -5.83 11.84
N THR A 406 7.24 -4.88 10.90
CA THR A 406 6.20 -4.81 9.87
C THR A 406 6.81 -4.61 8.50
N ILE A 407 6.41 -5.46 7.54
CA ILE A 407 6.63 -5.20 6.12
C ILE A 407 5.49 -4.31 5.63
N LEU A 408 5.83 -3.13 5.09
CA LEU A 408 4.88 -2.21 4.50
C LEU A 408 4.92 -2.33 2.98
N PHE A 409 3.79 -2.69 2.38
CA PHE A 409 3.52 -2.55 0.96
C PHE A 409 2.78 -1.22 0.75
N PHE A 410 3.45 -0.22 0.18
CA PHE A 410 2.84 1.02 -0.28
C PHE A 410 2.63 0.90 -1.79
N ILE A 411 1.38 0.71 -2.24
CA ILE A 411 1.10 0.23 -3.60
C ILE A 411 -0.06 0.95 -4.28
N SER A 412 -0.15 0.80 -5.60
CA SER A 412 -1.35 1.10 -6.39
C SER A 412 -1.77 -0.12 -7.22
N ASP A 413 -3.04 -0.21 -7.57
CA ASP A 413 -3.63 -1.28 -8.37
C ASP A 413 -3.49 -1.05 -9.88
N HIS A 414 -3.61 0.21 -10.32
CA HIS A 414 -3.44 0.65 -11.69
C HIS A 414 -3.03 2.13 -11.77
N GLY A 415 -2.70 2.62 -12.97
CA GLY A 415 -2.56 4.07 -13.21
C GLY A 415 -3.90 4.73 -13.53
N GLN A 416 -3.86 6.01 -13.92
CA GLN A 416 -5.07 6.78 -14.18
C GLN A 416 -5.88 6.22 -15.37
N ARG A 417 -7.17 5.96 -15.13
CA ARG A 417 -8.15 5.42 -16.09
C ARG A 417 -9.08 6.47 -16.69
N TRP A 418 -9.07 7.69 -16.16
CA TRP A 418 -9.96 8.77 -16.59
C TRP A 418 -9.18 9.99 -17.08
N GLY A 419 -9.84 10.81 -17.91
CA GLY A 419 -9.26 12.04 -18.46
C GLY A 419 -8.40 11.85 -19.72
N ASP A 420 -8.01 12.97 -20.31
CA ASP A 420 -7.30 13.07 -21.59
C ASP A 420 -5.81 12.69 -21.51
N PHE A 421 -5.26 12.56 -20.30
CA PHE A 421 -3.88 12.11 -20.07
C PHE A 421 -3.58 10.78 -20.76
N ARG A 422 -4.53 9.85 -20.74
CA ARG A 422 -4.42 8.51 -21.33
C ARG A 422 -4.18 8.51 -22.84
N SER A 423 -4.56 9.58 -23.52
CA SER A 423 -4.35 9.73 -24.96
C SER A 423 -2.91 10.15 -25.31
N THR A 424 -2.07 10.42 -24.31
CA THR A 424 -0.63 10.67 -24.50
C THR A 424 0.17 9.37 -24.44
N TYR A 425 1.37 9.36 -25.03
CA TYR A 425 2.29 8.24 -24.92
C TYR A 425 2.63 7.90 -23.45
N ALA A 426 2.88 8.93 -22.64
CA ALA A 426 3.11 8.76 -21.20
C ALA A 426 1.91 8.14 -20.49
N GLY A 427 0.69 8.62 -20.77
CA GLY A 427 -0.53 8.10 -20.17
C GLY A 427 -0.82 6.65 -20.56
N MET A 428 -0.53 6.26 -21.80
CA MET A 428 -0.61 4.86 -22.25
C MET A 428 0.32 3.95 -21.43
N LEU A 429 1.55 4.40 -21.15
CA LEU A 429 2.49 3.64 -20.32
C LEU A 429 2.06 3.63 -18.84
N GLU A 430 1.83 4.82 -18.27
CA GLU A 430 1.54 5.01 -16.85
C GLU A 430 0.26 4.30 -16.40
N GLU A 431 -0.75 4.19 -17.25
CA GLU A 431 -1.99 3.48 -16.95
C GLU A 431 -1.79 1.98 -16.63
N ARG A 432 -0.67 1.39 -17.09
CA ARG A 432 -0.26 0.00 -16.87
C ARG A 432 0.80 -0.18 -15.79
N LEU A 433 1.43 0.90 -15.36
CA LEU A 433 2.59 0.91 -14.46
C LEU A 433 2.25 1.59 -13.12
N PRO A 434 1.37 0.98 -12.29
CA PRO A 434 1.17 1.44 -10.92
C PRO A 434 2.46 1.34 -10.11
N TYR A 435 2.57 2.13 -9.06
CA TYR A 435 3.71 2.05 -8.16
C TYR A 435 3.57 0.86 -7.20
N VAL A 436 4.69 0.22 -6.89
CA VAL A 436 4.83 -0.70 -5.76
C VAL A 436 6.14 -0.40 -5.06
N MET A 437 6.05 0.08 -3.83
CA MET A 437 7.20 0.37 -2.97
C MET A 437 7.07 -0.42 -1.67
N ILE A 438 8.04 -1.29 -1.39
CA ILE A 438 7.98 -2.22 -0.25
C ILE A 438 9.07 -1.84 0.76
N VAL A 439 8.68 -1.58 2.00
CA VAL A 439 9.59 -1.29 3.11
C VAL A 439 9.67 -2.53 3.99
N PHE A 440 10.88 -3.03 4.17
CA PHE A 440 11.19 -4.12 5.10
C PHE A 440 11.77 -3.55 6.39
N PRO A 441 11.66 -4.29 7.52
CA PRO A 441 12.38 -3.93 8.74
C PRO A 441 13.88 -3.73 8.48
N PRO A 442 14.54 -2.74 9.11
CA PRO A 442 15.93 -2.40 8.80
C PRO A 442 16.92 -3.57 8.94
N TRP A 443 16.64 -4.51 9.85
CA TRP A 443 17.46 -5.69 10.13
C TRP A 443 17.26 -6.84 9.12
N PHE A 444 16.21 -6.80 8.30
CA PHE A 444 15.82 -7.93 7.44
C PHE A 444 16.93 -8.31 6.45
N LYS A 445 17.56 -7.30 5.83
CA LYS A 445 18.64 -7.48 4.85
C LYS A 445 19.88 -8.17 5.43
N ASP A 446 20.16 -7.95 6.70
CA ASP A 446 21.34 -8.50 7.38
C ASP A 446 21.08 -9.95 7.81
N GLN A 447 19.82 -10.26 8.15
CA GLN A 447 19.40 -11.59 8.59
C GLN A 447 19.09 -12.53 7.42
N TYR A 448 18.53 -12.02 6.32
CA TYR A 448 18.12 -12.78 5.14
C TYR A 448 18.74 -12.21 3.85
N PRO A 449 20.07 -12.25 3.70
CA PRO A 449 20.78 -11.59 2.59
C PRO A 449 20.40 -12.15 1.21
N GLU A 450 20.07 -13.44 1.12
CA GLU A 450 19.66 -14.06 -0.14
C GLU A 450 18.27 -13.61 -0.59
N ALA A 451 17.28 -13.61 0.32
CA ALA A 451 15.95 -13.04 0.06
C ALA A 451 16.06 -11.57 -0.35
N TRP A 452 16.92 -10.81 0.33
CA TRP A 452 17.19 -9.41 0.01
C TRP A 452 17.81 -9.23 -1.39
N ALA A 453 18.77 -10.08 -1.78
CA ALA A 453 19.36 -10.06 -3.12
C ALA A 453 18.34 -10.40 -4.21
N ASN A 454 17.44 -11.36 -3.96
CA ASN A 454 16.35 -11.72 -4.87
C ASN A 454 15.38 -10.55 -5.06
N LEU A 455 14.99 -9.87 -3.97
CA LEU A 455 14.16 -8.66 -4.04
C LEU A 455 14.83 -7.57 -4.88
N HIS A 456 16.12 -7.30 -4.66
CA HIS A 456 16.88 -6.32 -5.44
C HIS A 456 16.93 -6.67 -6.92
N THR A 457 17.21 -7.94 -7.23
CA THR A 457 17.22 -8.42 -8.62
C THR A 457 15.86 -8.21 -9.29
N ASN A 458 14.77 -8.44 -8.55
CA ASN A 458 13.41 -8.29 -9.08
C ASN A 458 12.99 -6.82 -9.28
N THR A 459 13.66 -5.83 -8.68
CA THR A 459 13.39 -4.40 -8.95
C THR A 459 13.54 -4.02 -10.43
N ARG A 460 14.37 -4.76 -11.16
CA ARG A 460 14.68 -4.58 -12.59
C ARG A 460 14.11 -5.69 -13.47
N ARG A 461 13.12 -6.44 -12.97
CA ARG A 461 12.38 -7.45 -13.73
C ARG A 461 10.92 -7.06 -13.87
N LEU A 462 10.27 -7.63 -14.88
CA LEU A 462 8.82 -7.55 -14.99
C LEU A 462 8.21 -8.31 -13.82
N THR A 463 7.54 -7.59 -12.93
CA THR A 463 6.74 -8.13 -11.83
C THR A 463 5.28 -7.74 -12.04
N SER A 464 4.37 -8.46 -11.40
CA SER A 464 2.95 -8.35 -11.58
C SER A 464 2.19 -8.45 -10.27
N THR A 465 0.89 -8.17 -10.33
CA THR A 465 0.00 -8.29 -9.17
C THR A 465 -0.04 -9.71 -8.57
N PHE A 466 0.27 -10.76 -9.35
CA PHE A 466 0.40 -12.12 -8.84
C PHE A 466 1.64 -12.30 -7.95
N ASP A 467 2.73 -11.58 -8.23
CA ASP A 467 3.95 -11.64 -7.43
C ASP A 467 3.72 -11.04 -6.04
N ILE A 468 2.79 -10.07 -5.92
CA ILE A 468 2.34 -9.59 -4.60
C ILE A 468 1.69 -10.72 -3.83
N HIS A 469 0.78 -11.48 -4.43
CA HIS A 469 0.11 -12.59 -3.77
C HIS A 469 1.11 -13.65 -3.29
N VAL A 470 2.04 -14.05 -4.16
CA VAL A 470 3.07 -15.04 -3.81
C VAL A 470 3.97 -14.50 -2.70
N THR A 471 4.40 -13.23 -2.77
CA THR A 471 5.21 -12.60 -1.72
C THR A 471 4.47 -12.58 -0.37
N LEU A 472 3.17 -12.26 -0.37
CA LEU A 472 2.35 -12.31 0.86
C LEU A 472 2.24 -13.73 1.42
N ARG A 473 2.21 -14.76 0.56
CA ARG A 473 2.26 -16.16 1.02
C ARG A 473 3.63 -16.53 1.57
N ASP A 474 4.70 -16.13 0.90
CA ASP A 474 6.08 -16.36 1.34
C ASP A 474 6.36 -15.71 2.70
N ILE A 475 5.80 -14.52 2.95
CA ILE A 475 5.88 -13.86 4.25
C ILE A 475 5.16 -14.69 5.33
N LEU A 476 3.93 -15.14 5.03
CA LEU A 476 3.13 -15.95 5.95
C LEU A 476 3.82 -17.27 6.31
N THR A 477 4.41 -17.95 5.32
CA THR A 477 5.11 -19.22 5.53
C THR A 477 6.57 -19.07 5.88
N GLN A 478 7.07 -17.83 6.01
CA GLN A 478 8.47 -17.50 6.25
C GLN A 478 9.45 -18.14 5.25
N ALA A 479 9.05 -18.28 3.97
CA ALA A 479 9.84 -18.96 2.95
C ALA A 479 11.22 -18.29 2.68
N TYR A 480 11.40 -17.05 3.16
CA TYR A 480 12.68 -16.33 3.11
C TYR A 480 13.75 -16.88 4.07
N THR A 481 13.43 -17.81 4.98
CA THR A 481 14.41 -18.42 5.89
C THR A 481 15.20 -19.57 5.27
N ASP A 482 14.64 -20.26 4.28
CA ASP A 482 15.12 -21.58 3.82
C ASP A 482 15.82 -21.53 2.44
N LEU A 483 16.18 -20.34 1.96
CA LEU A 483 16.74 -20.16 0.62
C LEU A 483 18.15 -20.77 0.45
N SER A 484 18.91 -20.92 1.54
CA SER A 484 20.28 -21.46 1.50
C SER A 484 20.36 -22.98 1.27
N THR A 485 19.25 -23.65 0.97
CA THR A 485 19.17 -25.10 0.76
C THR A 485 18.78 -25.52 -0.67
N ALA A 486 18.61 -24.55 -1.59
CA ALA A 486 18.16 -24.79 -2.97
C ALA A 486 19.31 -24.85 -3.99
#